data_AF-A0A8K0JNQ0-F1
#
_entry.id   AF-A0A8K0JNQ0-F1
#
_cell.length_a   1.000
_cell.length_b   1.000
_cell.length_c   1.000
_cell.angle_alpha   90.00
_cell.angle_beta   90.00
_cell.angle_gamma   90.00
#
_symmetry.space_group_name_H-M   'P 1'
#
loop_
_entity.id
_entity.type
_entity.pdbx_description
1 polymer ?
#
loop_
_entity_poly.entity_id
_entity_poly.type
_entity_poly.pdbx_seq_one_letter_code
_entity_poly.pdbx_strand_id
1 'polypeptide(L)'
;MTGEELERLNKQTRRRIDIWMLPMLTLMLFINYLDRSNVTNARVAGMQRDLHMSDVEWSAGISLFYVGYIITQLPGSLILSRFKPRIIMPAMMILWSIPTICMPLCTSPAGFMVIRFLVGFFEGPFFPGVALMTSSWYVKDELPFRMAVWHGAQTLSNVFGGPLAAGILETMDGLAGLHAWKWFLLIEGAVSILVGVLGYFCLPNWADNTTWLTDEQSEMAQYRLVLSAGGMDETKQSLTIWEGARLALKDPFT
;
A
#
# COMPACT_ATOMS: atom_id res chain seq x y z
N MET A 1 -37.13 7.93 5.88
CA MET A 1 -36.48 8.97 5.04
C MET A 1 -37.17 9.02 3.69
N THR A 2 -37.42 10.24 3.20
CA THR A 2 -37.84 10.46 1.81
C THR A 2 -36.70 10.12 0.84
N GLY A 3 -37.02 9.84 -0.44
CA GLY A 3 -36.00 9.48 -1.44
C GLY A 3 -34.90 10.54 -1.62
N GLU A 4 -35.26 11.83 -1.53
CA GLU A 4 -34.30 12.93 -1.60
C GLU A 4 -33.36 13.00 -0.39
N GLU A 5 -33.87 12.73 0.81
CA GLU A 5 -33.04 12.68 2.04
C GLU A 5 -32.02 11.54 1.96
N LEU A 6 -32.42 10.38 1.42
CA LEU A 6 -31.54 9.24 1.23
C LEU A 6 -30.42 9.57 0.24
N GLU A 7 -30.74 10.22 -0.88
CA GLU A 7 -29.74 10.61 -1.88
C GLU A 7 -28.76 11.67 -1.35
N ARG A 8 -29.24 12.63 -0.55
CA ARG A 8 -28.38 13.61 0.12
C ARG A 8 -27.41 12.93 1.10
N LEU A 9 -27.90 12.01 1.93
CA LEU A 9 -27.08 11.25 2.87
C LEU A 9 -26.04 10.40 2.13
N ASN A 10 -26.45 9.76 1.02
CA ASN A 10 -25.59 8.97 0.15
C ASN A 10 -24.41 9.81 -0.39
N LYS A 11 -24.70 11.02 -0.91
CA LYS A 11 -23.68 11.93 -1.45
C LYS A 11 -22.73 12.45 -0.39
N GLN A 12 -23.23 12.78 0.79
CA GLN A 12 -22.41 13.24 1.93
C GLN A 12 -21.48 12.14 2.43
N THR A 13 -22.01 10.93 2.62
CA THR A 13 -21.25 9.75 3.04
C THR A 13 -20.11 9.46 2.06
N ARG A 14 -20.42 9.42 0.75
CA ARG A 14 -19.42 9.21 -0.30
C ARG A 14 -18.31 10.26 -0.28
N ARG A 15 -18.69 11.53 -0.25
CA ARG A 15 -17.71 12.65 -0.23
C ARG A 15 -16.80 12.56 0.99
N ARG A 16 -17.32 12.13 2.13
CA ARG A 16 -16.53 11.95 3.35
C ARG A 16 -15.56 10.79 3.20
N ILE A 17 -15.99 9.65 2.68
CA ILE A 17 -15.08 8.52 2.37
C ILE A 17 -13.99 8.97 1.38
N ASP A 18 -14.37 9.67 0.31
CA ASP A 18 -13.45 10.17 -0.71
C ASP A 18 -12.39 11.12 -0.14
N ILE A 19 -12.74 12.01 0.79
CA ILE A 19 -11.80 12.99 1.35
C ILE A 19 -10.76 12.36 2.28
N TRP A 20 -11.13 11.29 2.98
CA TRP A 20 -10.26 10.70 4.00
C TRP A 20 -9.50 9.48 3.49
N MET A 21 -10.21 8.55 2.85
CA MET A 21 -9.62 7.28 2.44
C MET A 21 -8.78 7.43 1.17
N LEU A 22 -9.30 8.11 0.15
CA LEU A 22 -8.68 8.13 -1.18
C LEU A 22 -7.33 8.88 -1.20
N PRO A 23 -7.18 10.09 -0.61
CA PRO A 23 -5.87 10.76 -0.53
C PRO A 23 -4.86 9.97 0.28
N MET A 24 -5.28 9.34 1.39
CA MET A 24 -4.37 8.56 2.22
C MET A 24 -3.86 7.32 1.48
N LEU A 25 -4.75 6.54 0.86
CA LEU A 25 -4.35 5.38 0.05
C LEU A 25 -3.46 5.79 -1.13
N THR A 26 -3.80 6.89 -1.81
CA THR A 26 -3.01 7.44 -2.92
C THR A 26 -1.62 7.87 -2.43
N LEU A 27 -1.51 8.51 -1.27
CA LEU A 27 -0.23 8.90 -0.68
C LEU A 27 0.61 7.69 -0.28
N MET A 28 0.01 6.69 0.38
CA MET A 28 0.73 5.47 0.75
C MET A 28 1.23 4.72 -0.49
N LEU A 29 0.43 4.63 -1.55
CA LEU A 29 0.85 4.05 -2.83
C LEU A 29 1.92 4.89 -3.53
N PHE A 30 1.79 6.21 -3.51
CA PHE A 30 2.80 7.12 -4.06
C PHE A 30 4.17 6.86 -3.43
N ILE A 31 4.22 6.81 -2.10
CA ILE A 31 5.44 6.53 -1.34
C ILE A 31 5.93 5.09 -1.59
N ASN A 32 5.03 4.11 -1.68
CA ASN A 32 5.40 2.74 -2.01
C ASN A 32 6.09 2.61 -3.39
N TYR A 33 5.59 3.31 -4.41
CA TYR A 33 6.23 3.34 -5.72
C TYR A 33 7.55 4.13 -5.70
N LEU A 34 7.61 5.19 -4.87
CA LEU A 34 8.82 5.97 -4.64
C LEU A 34 9.93 5.06 -4.10
N ASP A 35 9.66 4.29 -3.04
CA ASP A 35 10.57 3.31 -2.43
C ASP A 35 11.14 2.33 -3.47
N ARG A 36 10.30 1.83 -4.40
CA ARG A 36 10.75 0.92 -5.47
C ARG A 36 11.70 1.61 -6.47
N SER A 37 11.38 2.85 -6.86
CA SER A 37 12.22 3.63 -7.77
C SER A 37 13.56 4.01 -7.12
N ASN A 38 13.54 4.28 -5.81
CA ASN A 38 14.68 4.79 -5.05
C ASN A 38 15.85 3.84 -5.03
N VAL A 39 15.61 2.53 -4.97
CA VAL A 39 16.73 1.59 -5.00
C VAL A 39 17.45 1.61 -6.35
N THR A 40 16.74 1.89 -7.45
CA THR A 40 17.35 2.08 -8.77
C THR A 40 18.16 3.38 -8.82
N ASN A 41 17.65 4.47 -8.22
CA ASN A 41 18.38 5.73 -8.09
C ASN A 41 19.64 5.58 -7.21
N ALA A 42 19.56 4.81 -6.13
CA ALA A 42 20.70 4.47 -5.29
C ALA A 42 21.80 3.72 -6.05
N ARG A 43 21.44 2.86 -7.02
CA ARG A 43 22.41 2.23 -7.93
C ARG A 43 23.19 3.27 -8.73
N VAL A 44 22.49 4.26 -9.28
CA VAL A 44 23.10 5.35 -10.06
C VAL A 44 24.02 6.20 -9.18
N ALA A 45 23.64 6.41 -7.92
CA ALA A 45 24.43 7.12 -6.92
C ALA A 45 25.60 6.31 -6.30
N GLY A 46 25.98 5.17 -6.90
CA GLY A 46 27.20 4.45 -6.55
C GLY A 46 27.02 3.27 -5.57
N MET A 47 25.80 2.99 -5.09
CA MET A 47 25.55 1.89 -4.13
C MET A 47 26.12 0.54 -4.59
N GLN A 48 26.04 0.24 -5.90
CA GLN A 48 26.56 -1.00 -6.44
C GLN A 48 28.09 -1.13 -6.26
N ARG A 49 28.83 -0.02 -6.43
CA ARG A 49 30.29 0.01 -6.27
C ARG A 49 30.67 -0.09 -4.79
N ASP A 50 29.95 0.61 -3.92
CA ASP A 50 30.21 0.66 -2.48
C ASP A 50 29.98 -0.67 -1.77
N LEU A 51 29.02 -1.48 -2.24
CA LEU A 51 28.76 -2.82 -1.71
C LEU A 51 29.54 -3.92 -2.47
N HIS A 52 30.42 -3.54 -3.40
CA HIS A 52 31.18 -4.47 -4.25
C HIS A 52 30.30 -5.50 -4.99
N MET A 53 29.14 -5.06 -5.49
CA MET A 53 28.16 -5.93 -6.15
C MET A 53 28.41 -6.05 -7.66
N SER A 54 28.38 -7.26 -8.18
CA SER A 54 28.27 -7.52 -9.62
C SER A 54 26.86 -7.21 -10.14
N ASP A 55 26.72 -7.05 -11.46
CA ASP A 55 25.40 -6.86 -12.10
C ASP A 55 24.46 -8.06 -11.89
N VAL A 56 25.05 -9.25 -11.75
CA VAL A 56 24.31 -10.50 -11.45
C VAL A 56 23.73 -10.44 -10.04
N GLU A 57 24.54 -10.05 -9.05
CA GLU A 57 24.10 -9.92 -7.65
C GLU A 57 23.07 -8.80 -7.49
N TRP A 58 23.23 -7.69 -8.22
CA TRP A 58 22.22 -6.63 -8.28
C TRP A 58 20.86 -7.19 -8.76
N SER A 59 20.88 -7.88 -9.89
CA SER A 59 19.68 -8.43 -10.52
C SER A 59 19.04 -9.53 -9.66
N ALA A 60 19.86 -10.31 -8.96
CA ALA A 60 19.40 -11.29 -7.98
C ALA A 60 18.69 -10.62 -6.79
N GLY A 61 19.22 -9.52 -6.24
CA GLY A 61 18.56 -8.77 -5.18
C GLY A 61 17.22 -8.16 -5.60
N ILE A 62 17.14 -7.62 -6.83
CA ILE A 62 15.88 -7.16 -7.42
C ILE A 62 14.88 -8.31 -7.56
N SER A 63 15.34 -9.49 -7.98
CA SER A 63 14.49 -10.67 -8.15
C SER A 63 13.99 -11.22 -6.81
N LEU A 64 14.84 -11.23 -5.77
CA LEU A 64 14.49 -11.70 -4.43
C LEU A 64 13.38 -10.87 -3.78
N PHE A 65 13.30 -9.57 -4.10
CA PHE A 65 12.15 -8.75 -3.72
C PHE A 65 10.84 -9.35 -4.25
N TYR A 66 10.77 -9.69 -5.53
CA TYR A 66 9.58 -10.28 -6.14
C TYR A 66 9.26 -11.67 -5.59
N VAL A 67 10.29 -12.46 -5.24
CA VAL A 67 10.09 -13.76 -4.57
C VAL A 67 9.39 -13.57 -3.23
N GLY A 68 9.88 -12.66 -2.38
CA GLY A 68 9.25 -12.34 -1.11
C GLY A 68 7.81 -11.83 -1.31
N TYR A 69 7.62 -10.95 -2.28
CA TYR A 69 6.33 -10.37 -2.65
C TYR A 69 5.29 -11.44 -3.02
N ILE A 70 5.63 -12.38 -3.91
CA ILE A 70 4.72 -13.43 -4.38
C ILE A 70 4.33 -14.36 -3.23
N ILE A 71 5.30 -14.75 -2.39
CA ILE A 71 5.06 -15.67 -1.26
C ILE A 71 4.05 -15.07 -0.29
N THR A 72 4.11 -13.77 -0.02
CA THR A 72 3.25 -13.13 0.97
C THR A 72 1.97 -12.53 0.40
N GLN A 73 1.86 -12.35 -0.91
CA GLN A 73 0.67 -11.78 -1.54
C GLN A 73 -0.59 -12.61 -1.26
N LEU A 74 -0.51 -13.94 -1.38
CA LEU A 74 -1.63 -14.85 -1.10
C LEU A 74 -1.97 -14.94 0.40
N PRO A 75 -1.05 -15.30 1.30
CA PRO A 75 -1.39 -15.42 2.73
C PRO A 75 -1.70 -14.07 3.35
N GLY A 76 -1.01 -13.00 2.95
CA GLY A 76 -1.19 -11.67 3.52
C GLY A 76 -2.52 -11.03 3.11
N SER A 77 -3.02 -11.27 1.90
CA SER A 77 -4.36 -10.80 1.51
C SER A 77 -5.47 -11.48 2.32
N LEU A 78 -5.32 -12.76 2.66
CA LEU A 78 -6.24 -13.49 3.56
C LEU A 78 -6.18 -12.99 5.00
N ILE A 79 -4.98 -12.64 5.49
CA ILE A 79 -4.83 -12.02 6.81
C ILE A 79 -5.52 -10.66 6.80
N LEU A 80 -5.30 -9.86 5.77
CA LEU A 80 -5.84 -8.51 5.68
C LEU A 80 -7.38 -8.47 5.73
N SER A 81 -8.07 -9.46 5.15
CA SER A 81 -9.53 -9.53 5.20
C SER A 81 -10.08 -9.81 6.62
N ARG A 82 -9.26 -10.33 7.53
CA ARG A 82 -9.66 -10.67 8.91
C ARG A 82 -9.27 -9.62 9.94
N PHE A 83 -8.29 -8.77 9.65
CA PHE A 83 -7.79 -7.75 10.57
C PHE A 83 -8.35 -6.36 10.25
N LYS A 84 -8.17 -5.41 11.19
CA LYS A 84 -8.59 -4.03 11.01
C LYS A 84 -7.64 -3.30 10.06
N PRO A 85 -8.10 -2.78 8.90
CA PRO A 85 -7.26 -2.12 7.90
C PRO A 85 -6.44 -0.97 8.45
N ARG A 86 -7.04 -0.19 9.36
CA ARG A 86 -6.40 0.92 10.08
C ARG A 86 -5.12 0.54 10.82
N ILE A 87 -4.99 -0.72 11.24
CA ILE A 87 -3.81 -1.18 11.97
C ILE A 87 -2.85 -1.85 10.99
N ILE A 88 -3.36 -2.78 10.18
CA ILE A 88 -2.52 -3.65 9.38
C ILE A 88 -1.87 -2.93 8.19
N MET A 89 -2.56 -2.03 7.50
CA MET A 89 -2.00 -1.30 6.35
C MET A 89 -0.84 -0.37 6.77
N PRO A 90 -0.99 0.46 7.82
CA PRO A 90 0.11 1.19 8.45
C PRO A 90 1.23 0.30 8.98
N ALA A 91 0.90 -0.80 9.66
CA ALA A 91 1.90 -1.69 10.23
C ALA A 91 2.76 -2.33 9.14
N MET A 92 2.16 -2.75 8.02
CA MET A 92 2.89 -3.25 6.87
C MET A 92 3.85 -2.19 6.32
N MET A 93 3.37 -0.95 6.19
CA MET A 93 4.20 0.17 5.72
C MET A 93 5.43 0.38 6.60
N ILE A 94 5.24 0.38 7.91
CA ILE A 94 6.34 0.50 8.87
C ILE A 94 7.26 -0.74 8.79
N LEU A 95 6.70 -1.95 8.66
CA LEU A 95 7.45 -3.21 8.63
C LEU A 95 8.36 -3.33 7.40
N TRP A 96 7.97 -2.85 6.22
CA TRP A 96 8.89 -2.81 5.07
C TRP A 96 9.85 -1.62 5.14
N SER A 97 9.48 -0.52 5.82
CA SER A 97 10.33 0.66 5.93
C SER A 97 11.53 0.46 6.87
N ILE A 98 11.37 -0.32 7.95
CA ILE A 98 12.46 -0.66 8.87
C ILE A 98 13.67 -1.28 8.15
N PRO A 99 13.52 -2.40 7.38
CA PRO A 99 14.64 -2.98 6.65
C PRO A 99 15.20 -2.02 5.58
N THR A 100 14.39 -1.15 4.99
CA THR A 100 14.87 -0.10 4.06
C THR A 100 15.80 0.90 4.75
N ILE A 101 15.47 1.38 5.94
CA ILE A 101 16.34 2.29 6.73
C ILE A 101 17.60 1.57 7.21
N CYS A 102 17.56 0.25 7.41
CA CYS A 102 18.74 -0.54 7.76
C CYS A 102 19.67 -0.80 6.57
N MET A 103 19.22 -0.63 5.32
CA MET A 103 20.00 -0.94 4.10
C MET A 103 21.33 -0.18 3.99
N PRO A 104 21.43 1.11 4.34
CA PRO A 104 22.69 1.87 4.40
C PRO A 104 23.79 1.27 5.29
N LEU A 105 23.42 0.43 6.26
CA LEU A 105 24.35 -0.25 7.16
C LEU A 105 24.97 -1.50 6.53
N CYS A 106 24.41 -1.99 5.41
CA CYS A 106 24.94 -3.15 4.72
C CYS A 106 26.22 -2.79 3.96
N THR A 107 27.23 -3.64 4.15
CA THR A 107 28.53 -3.57 3.47
C THR A 107 28.77 -4.76 2.54
N SER A 108 27.79 -5.67 2.41
CA SER A 108 27.91 -6.89 1.61
C SER A 108 26.75 -7.07 0.63
N PRO A 109 27.00 -7.71 -0.54
CA PRO A 109 25.95 -8.08 -1.49
C PRO A 109 24.85 -8.95 -0.88
N ALA A 110 25.24 -9.88 0.00
CA ALA A 110 24.32 -10.77 0.70
C ALA A 110 23.37 -9.99 1.64
N GLY A 111 23.88 -8.97 2.34
CA GLY A 111 23.05 -8.10 3.19
C GLY A 111 21.98 -7.36 2.38
N PHE A 112 22.35 -6.83 1.22
CA PHE A 112 21.41 -6.20 0.29
C PHE A 112 20.31 -7.19 -0.15
N MET A 113 20.68 -8.40 -0.56
CA MET A 113 19.72 -9.43 -0.99
C MET A 113 18.73 -9.82 0.12
N VAL A 114 19.20 -10.01 1.35
CA VAL A 114 18.35 -10.36 2.50
C VAL A 114 17.37 -9.22 2.80
N ILE A 115 17.85 -7.99 2.84
CA ILE A 115 16.98 -6.83 3.07
C ILE A 115 15.93 -6.72 1.96
N ARG A 116 16.32 -6.90 0.69
CA ARG A 116 15.37 -6.87 -0.44
C ARG A 116 14.29 -7.93 -0.33
N PHE A 117 14.65 -9.13 0.09
CA PHE A 117 13.68 -10.19 0.36
C PHE A 117 12.70 -9.78 1.47
N LEU A 118 13.20 -9.23 2.58
CA LEU A 118 12.36 -8.79 3.71
C LEU A 118 11.41 -7.65 3.31
N VAL A 119 11.90 -6.66 2.56
CA VAL A 119 11.05 -5.57 2.04
C VAL A 119 9.93 -6.16 1.18
N GLY A 120 10.26 -7.03 0.22
CA GLY A 120 9.26 -7.70 -0.62
C GLY A 120 8.27 -8.54 0.17
N PHE A 121 8.75 -9.26 1.18
CA PHE A 121 7.93 -10.07 2.08
C PHE A 121 6.87 -9.22 2.80
N PHE A 122 7.23 -8.05 3.35
CA PHE A 122 6.27 -7.18 4.04
C PHE A 122 5.39 -6.37 3.10
N GLU A 123 5.88 -6.04 1.91
CA GLU A 123 5.17 -5.22 0.92
C GLU A 123 4.13 -6.01 0.11
N GLY A 124 4.35 -7.31 -0.13
CA GLY A 124 3.48 -8.20 -0.92
C GLY A 124 1.97 -8.01 -0.78
N PRO A 125 1.42 -7.97 0.44
CA PRO A 125 -0.02 -7.87 0.63
C PRO A 125 -0.58 -6.44 0.57
N PHE A 126 0.27 -5.43 0.40
CA PHE A 126 -0.14 -4.03 0.47
C PHE A 126 -1.08 -3.65 -0.68
N PHE A 127 -0.68 -3.95 -1.92
CA PHE A 127 -1.49 -3.67 -3.11
C PHE A 127 -2.87 -4.36 -3.10
N PRO A 128 -2.98 -5.69 -2.89
CA PRO A 128 -4.30 -6.32 -2.77
C PRO A 128 -5.08 -5.77 -1.58
N GLY A 129 -4.39 -5.24 -0.57
CA GLY A 129 -5.04 -4.58 0.54
C GLY A 129 -5.65 -3.23 0.25
N VAL A 130 -4.98 -2.40 -0.53
CA VAL A 130 -5.58 -1.17 -1.05
C VAL A 130 -6.81 -1.49 -1.90
N ALA A 131 -6.71 -2.51 -2.75
CA ALA A 131 -7.82 -2.96 -3.59
C ALA A 131 -9.01 -3.45 -2.74
N LEU A 132 -8.77 -4.29 -1.73
CA LEU A 132 -9.81 -4.79 -0.82
C LEU A 132 -10.46 -3.68 0.00
N MET A 133 -9.67 -2.73 0.52
CA MET A 133 -10.22 -1.56 1.20
C MET A 133 -11.12 -0.76 0.26
N THR A 134 -10.65 -0.49 -0.96
CA THR A 134 -11.42 0.27 -1.93
C THR A 134 -12.73 -0.45 -2.30
N SER A 135 -12.69 -1.77 -2.53
CA SER A 135 -13.90 -2.54 -2.87
C SER A 135 -14.89 -2.64 -1.71
N SER A 136 -14.42 -2.56 -0.47
CA SER A 136 -15.26 -2.63 0.73
C SER A 136 -15.95 -1.31 1.08
N TRP A 137 -15.68 -0.24 0.34
CA TRP A 137 -16.22 1.11 0.62
C TRP A 137 -16.98 1.71 -0.57
N TYR A 138 -16.76 1.20 -1.79
CA TYR A 138 -17.37 1.72 -3.02
C TYR A 138 -18.22 0.68 -3.73
N VAL A 139 -19.30 1.16 -4.36
CA VAL A 139 -20.17 0.33 -5.23
C VAL A 139 -19.51 0.06 -6.58
N LYS A 140 -20.00 -0.96 -7.30
CA LYS A 140 -19.41 -1.44 -8.57
C LYS A 140 -19.23 -0.35 -9.63
N ASP A 141 -20.17 0.60 -9.72
CA ASP A 141 -20.10 1.71 -10.69
C ASP A 141 -19.08 2.79 -10.29
N GLU A 142 -18.79 2.90 -8.99
CA GLU A 142 -17.88 3.92 -8.47
C GLU A 142 -16.44 3.41 -8.48
N LEU A 143 -16.24 2.11 -8.22
CA LEU A 143 -14.96 1.47 -7.99
C LEU A 143 -13.88 1.77 -9.06
N PRO A 144 -14.13 1.65 -10.38
CA PRO A 144 -13.07 1.76 -11.40
C PRO A 144 -12.43 3.15 -11.42
N PHE A 145 -13.22 4.21 -11.23
CA PHE A 145 -12.70 5.57 -11.21
C PHE A 145 -11.78 5.80 -10.01
N ARG A 146 -12.13 5.29 -8.82
CA ARG A 146 -11.32 5.46 -7.61
C ARG A 146 -10.05 4.63 -7.68
N MET A 147 -10.13 3.44 -8.29
CA MET A 147 -8.96 2.64 -8.63
C MET A 147 -8.02 3.40 -9.57
N ALA A 148 -8.54 4.05 -10.60
CA ALA A 148 -7.72 4.87 -11.50
C ALA A 148 -7.03 6.05 -10.77
N VAL A 149 -7.70 6.68 -9.80
CA VAL A 149 -7.12 7.79 -9.01
C VAL A 149 -5.90 7.32 -8.23
N TRP A 150 -6.02 6.25 -7.43
CA TRP A 150 -4.88 5.79 -6.65
C TRP A 150 -3.82 5.09 -7.52
N HIS A 151 -4.18 4.51 -8.66
CA HIS A 151 -3.21 4.02 -9.65
C HIS A 151 -2.38 5.16 -10.26
N GLY A 152 -2.96 6.36 -10.39
CA GLY A 152 -2.25 7.56 -10.82
C GLY A 152 -1.05 7.91 -9.93
N ALA A 153 -1.03 7.44 -8.69
CA ALA A 153 0.12 7.59 -7.78
C ALA A 153 1.42 7.02 -8.35
N GLN A 154 1.35 5.93 -9.13
CA GLN A 154 2.52 5.34 -9.78
C GLN A 154 3.15 6.32 -10.79
N THR A 155 2.33 6.93 -11.64
CA THR A 155 2.78 7.93 -12.61
C THR A 155 3.35 9.15 -11.88
N LEU A 156 2.67 9.59 -10.82
CA LEU A 156 3.13 10.71 -9.99
C LEU A 156 4.50 10.41 -9.38
N SER A 157 4.71 9.21 -8.83
CA SER A 157 5.99 8.77 -8.27
C SER A 157 7.10 8.82 -9.31
N ASN A 158 6.86 8.40 -10.55
CA ASN A 158 7.88 8.46 -11.59
C ASN A 158 8.25 9.90 -11.98
N VAL A 159 7.28 10.82 -11.96
CA VAL A 159 7.51 12.24 -12.26
C VAL A 159 8.33 12.92 -11.16
N PHE A 160 8.05 12.64 -9.89
CA PHE A 160 8.74 13.27 -8.76
C PHE A 160 10.02 12.54 -8.33
N GLY A 161 10.13 11.23 -8.58
CA GLY A 161 11.25 10.41 -8.15
C GLY A 161 12.58 10.82 -8.77
N GLY A 162 12.59 11.20 -10.06
CA GLY A 162 13.81 11.66 -10.73
C GLY A 162 14.37 12.98 -10.18
N PRO A 163 13.56 14.06 -10.11
CA PRO A 163 13.99 15.33 -9.51
C PRO A 163 14.35 15.22 -8.03
N LEU A 164 13.60 14.45 -7.24
CA LEU A 164 13.93 14.18 -5.84
C LEU A 164 15.28 13.45 -5.74
N ALA A 165 15.51 12.48 -6.63
CA ALA A 165 16.77 11.78 -6.73
C ALA A 165 17.94 12.73 -7.03
N ALA A 166 17.79 13.58 -8.05
CA ALA A 166 18.81 14.55 -8.42
C ALA A 166 19.12 15.53 -7.29
N GLY A 167 18.09 16.06 -6.60
CA GLY A 167 18.28 17.01 -5.51
C GLY A 167 19.10 16.45 -4.35
N ILE A 168 18.82 15.23 -3.91
CA ILE A 168 19.60 14.57 -2.83
C ILE A 168 21.01 14.23 -3.32
N LEU A 169 21.17 13.78 -4.57
CA LEU A 169 22.48 13.48 -5.14
C LEU A 169 23.39 14.71 -5.16
N GLU A 170 22.87 15.88 -5.55
CA GLU A 170 23.64 17.12 -5.64
C GLU A 170 23.93 17.77 -4.29
N THR A 171 23.02 17.64 -3.31
CA THR A 171 23.11 18.39 -2.04
C THR A 171 23.60 17.58 -0.84
N MET A 172 23.49 16.25 -0.89
CA MET A 172 23.74 15.38 0.27
C MET A 172 24.91 14.42 0.08
N ASP A 173 25.62 14.46 -1.05
CA ASP A 173 26.85 13.68 -1.21
C ASP A 173 27.97 14.22 -0.31
N GLY A 174 28.51 13.36 0.55
CA GLY A 174 29.52 13.74 1.55
C GLY A 174 28.95 14.42 2.80
N LEU A 175 27.64 14.68 2.85
CA LEU A 175 26.98 15.23 4.05
C LEU A 175 27.04 14.19 5.17
N ALA A 176 27.58 14.60 6.33
CA ALA A 176 27.89 13.72 7.47
C ALA A 176 28.84 12.54 7.14
N GLY A 177 29.64 12.64 6.06
CA GLY A 177 30.55 11.58 5.63
C GLY A 177 29.86 10.35 5.01
N LEU A 178 28.58 10.48 4.65
CA LEU A 178 27.81 9.42 3.99
C LEU A 178 27.70 9.72 2.49
N HIS A 179 27.71 8.65 1.68
CA HIS A 179 27.39 8.73 0.26
C HIS A 179 25.91 9.09 0.05
N ALA A 180 25.61 9.84 -1.00
CA ALA A 180 24.24 10.26 -1.33
C ALA A 180 23.22 9.10 -1.35
N TRP A 181 23.63 7.90 -1.75
CA TRP A 181 22.71 6.75 -1.81
C TRP A 181 22.19 6.29 -0.45
N LYS A 182 22.96 6.51 0.62
CA LYS A 182 22.53 6.22 1.99
C LYS A 182 21.42 7.17 2.42
N TRP A 183 21.54 8.45 2.02
CA TRP A 183 20.51 9.46 2.30
C TRP A 183 19.19 9.18 1.59
N PHE A 184 19.19 8.63 0.36
CA PHE A 184 17.95 8.18 -0.29
C PHE A 184 17.18 7.22 0.60
N LEU A 185 17.84 6.15 1.04
CA LEU A 185 17.18 5.07 1.77
C LEU A 185 16.77 5.51 3.19
N LEU A 186 17.54 6.39 3.83
CA LEU A 186 17.21 6.93 5.15
C LEU A 186 16.01 7.90 5.11
N ILE A 187 16.04 8.88 4.20
CA ILE A 187 14.98 9.89 4.11
C ILE A 187 13.67 9.22 3.70
N GLU A 188 13.72 8.36 2.69
CA GLU A 188 12.54 7.71 2.14
C GLU A 188 11.95 6.73 3.13
N GLY A 189 12.78 5.88 3.75
CA GLY A 189 12.31 5.01 4.82
C GLY A 189 11.71 5.80 6.00
N ALA A 190 12.27 6.95 6.37
CA ALA A 190 11.73 7.81 7.43
C ALA A 190 10.39 8.43 7.04
N VAL A 191 10.25 8.92 5.80
CA VAL A 191 8.99 9.42 5.24
C VAL A 191 7.95 8.29 5.20
N SER A 192 8.34 7.08 4.81
CA SER A 192 7.46 5.92 4.77
C SER A 192 6.96 5.54 6.16
N ILE A 193 7.82 5.55 7.19
CA ILE A 193 7.39 5.36 8.59
C ILE A 193 6.43 6.46 9.03
N LEU A 194 6.73 7.73 8.71
CA LEU A 194 5.87 8.86 9.08
C LEU A 194 4.48 8.72 8.44
N VAL A 195 4.42 8.40 7.14
CA VAL A 195 3.17 8.17 6.42
C VAL A 195 2.44 6.94 6.94
N GLY A 196 3.17 5.88 7.34
CA GLY A 196 2.60 4.73 8.05
C GLY A 196 1.91 5.17 9.35
N VAL A 197 2.61 5.92 10.21
CA VAL A 197 2.05 6.44 11.47
C VAL A 197 0.84 7.33 11.21
N LEU A 198 0.90 8.23 10.22
CA LEU A 198 -0.24 9.05 9.82
C LEU A 198 -1.40 8.18 9.32
N GLY A 199 -1.12 7.09 8.60
CA GLY A 199 -2.12 6.14 8.14
C GLY A 199 -2.88 5.48 9.28
N TYR A 200 -2.25 5.25 10.44
CA TYR A 200 -2.96 4.75 11.62
C TYR A 200 -4.02 5.73 12.13
N PHE A 201 -3.77 7.03 12.01
CA PHE A 201 -4.76 8.04 12.38
C PHE A 201 -5.75 8.32 11.26
N CYS A 202 -5.33 8.22 9.99
CA CYS A 202 -6.08 8.68 8.84
C CYS A 202 -6.85 7.60 8.05
N LEU A 203 -6.59 6.31 8.28
CA LEU A 203 -7.32 5.25 7.58
C LEU A 203 -8.60 4.84 8.33
N PRO A 204 -9.73 4.72 7.61
CA PRO A 204 -10.93 4.13 8.19
C PRO A 204 -10.75 2.63 8.44
N ASN A 205 -11.46 2.11 9.44
CA ASN A 205 -11.67 0.66 9.63
C ASN A 205 -12.66 0.13 8.55
N TRP A 206 -13.23 -1.06 8.76
CA TRP A 206 -14.41 -1.52 8.01
C TRP A 206 -15.63 -0.68 8.35
N ALA A 207 -16.62 -0.63 7.44
CA ALA A 207 -17.85 0.17 7.57
C ALA A 207 -18.52 0.01 8.95
N ASP A 208 -18.50 -1.22 9.48
CA ASP A 208 -19.12 -1.65 10.74
C ASP A 208 -18.40 -1.18 12.01
N ASN A 209 -17.17 -0.66 11.89
CA ASN A 209 -16.32 -0.35 13.05
C ASN A 209 -15.55 0.98 12.86
N THR A 210 -16.14 1.92 12.13
CA THR A 210 -15.54 3.26 11.94
C THR A 210 -16.03 4.25 12.97
N THR A 211 -15.10 5.03 13.53
CA THR A 211 -15.40 6.10 14.51
C THR A 211 -15.60 7.47 13.84
N TRP A 212 -15.67 7.52 12.51
CA TRP A 212 -15.54 8.75 11.71
C TRP A 212 -16.80 9.17 10.97
N LEU A 213 -17.69 8.20 10.77
CA LEU A 213 -19.01 8.39 10.23
C LEU A 213 -19.98 8.49 11.39
N THR A 214 -21.05 9.28 11.22
CA THR A 214 -22.20 9.19 12.12
C THR A 214 -22.88 7.84 11.94
N ASP A 215 -23.65 7.39 12.93
CA ASP A 215 -24.36 6.11 12.86
C ASP A 215 -25.21 6.01 11.58
N GLU A 216 -25.93 7.08 11.24
CA GLU A 216 -26.71 7.18 9.98
C GLU A 216 -25.84 7.03 8.71
N GLN A 217 -24.62 7.58 8.71
CA GLN A 217 -23.71 7.47 7.56
C GLN A 217 -23.06 6.08 7.46
N SER A 218 -22.77 5.44 8.60
CA SER A 218 -22.26 4.08 8.66
C SER A 218 -23.31 3.08 8.15
N GLU A 219 -24.55 3.21 8.63
CA GLU A 219 -25.69 2.42 8.13
C GLU A 219 -25.92 2.64 6.63
N MET A 220 -25.87 3.90 6.18
CA MET A 220 -25.98 4.20 4.75
C MET A 220 -24.85 3.58 3.95
N ALA A 221 -23.62 3.56 4.46
CA ALA A 221 -22.45 2.97 3.82
C ALA A 221 -22.56 1.44 3.69
N GLN A 222 -23.08 0.76 4.72
CA GLN A 222 -23.37 -0.69 4.64
C GLN A 222 -24.52 -0.97 3.67
N TYR A 223 -25.61 -0.20 3.75
CA TYR A 223 -26.80 -0.38 2.93
C TYR A 223 -26.50 -0.31 1.43
N ARG A 224 -25.71 0.67 0.99
CA ARG A 224 -25.30 0.80 -0.43
C ARG A 224 -24.46 -0.39 -0.92
N LEU A 225 -23.62 -0.97 -0.06
CA LEU A 225 -22.77 -2.10 -0.42
C LEU A 225 -23.61 -3.38 -0.56
N VAL A 226 -24.52 -3.63 0.38
CA VAL A 226 -25.46 -4.75 0.33
C VAL A 226 -26.36 -4.65 -0.91
N LEU A 227 -26.88 -3.45 -1.22
CA LEU A 227 -27.64 -3.22 -2.46
C LEU A 227 -26.80 -3.53 -3.72
N SER A 228 -25.56 -3.05 -3.76
CA SER A 228 -24.64 -3.29 -4.89
C SER A 228 -24.20 -4.76 -5.00
N ALA A 229 -24.26 -5.52 -3.90
CA ALA A 229 -24.03 -6.97 -3.84
C ALA A 229 -25.30 -7.79 -4.17
N GLY A 230 -26.42 -7.15 -4.53
CA GLY A 230 -27.67 -7.84 -4.85
C GLY A 230 -28.43 -8.37 -3.63
N GLY A 231 -28.20 -7.79 -2.44
CA GLY A 231 -28.87 -8.17 -1.20
C GLY A 231 -28.21 -9.29 -0.41
N MET A 232 -27.05 -9.78 -0.86
CA MET A 232 -26.24 -10.75 -0.12
C MET A 232 -25.27 -10.02 0.81
N ASP A 233 -25.40 -10.28 2.12
CA ASP A 233 -24.49 -9.78 3.14
C ASP A 233 -23.26 -10.72 3.17
N GLU A 234 -22.27 -10.45 2.31
CA GLU A 234 -21.02 -11.23 2.22
C GLU A 234 -20.29 -11.33 3.57
N THR A 235 -20.50 -10.34 4.44
CA THR A 235 -19.91 -10.23 5.79
C THR A 235 -20.44 -11.31 6.76
N LYS A 236 -21.66 -11.80 6.56
CA LYS A 236 -22.31 -12.80 7.46
C LYS A 236 -22.07 -14.25 7.04
N GLN A 237 -21.58 -14.50 5.83
CA GLN A 237 -21.15 -15.83 5.43
C GLN A 237 -19.70 -16.02 5.88
N SER A 238 -19.52 -16.56 7.09
CA SER A 238 -18.23 -17.08 7.56
C SER A 238 -17.84 -18.33 6.74
N LEU A 239 -17.65 -18.18 5.44
CA LEU A 239 -17.20 -19.24 4.57
C LEU A 239 -15.74 -19.52 4.90
N THR A 240 -15.44 -20.79 5.10
CA THR A 240 -14.06 -21.25 5.23
C THR A 240 -13.32 -20.91 3.93
N ILE A 241 -12.01 -20.59 3.99
CA ILE A 241 -11.21 -20.22 2.80
C ILE A 241 -11.40 -21.22 1.64
N TRP A 242 -11.53 -22.51 1.97
CA TRP A 242 -11.81 -23.60 1.03
C TRP A 242 -13.20 -23.59 0.42
N GLU A 243 -14.21 -23.13 1.16
CA GLU A 243 -15.58 -23.00 0.67
C GLU A 243 -15.69 -21.79 -0.25
N GLY A 244 -15.04 -20.67 0.09
CA GLY A 244 -14.92 -19.50 -0.78
C GLY A 244 -14.17 -19.82 -2.08
N ALA A 245 -13.05 -20.54 -2.00
CA ALA A 245 -12.31 -20.98 -3.19
C ALA A 245 -13.14 -21.93 -4.08
N ARG A 246 -13.95 -22.81 -3.47
CA ARG A 246 -14.84 -23.72 -4.20
C ARG A 246 -16.04 -23.01 -4.82
N LEU A 247 -16.51 -21.93 -4.21
CA LEU A 247 -17.56 -21.06 -4.75
C LEU A 247 -17.04 -20.25 -5.94
N ALA A 248 -15.84 -19.66 -5.83
CA ALA A 248 -15.20 -18.95 -6.93
C ALA A 248 -14.99 -19.85 -8.17
N LEU A 249 -14.58 -21.11 -7.97
CA LEU A 249 -14.46 -22.09 -9.07
C LEU A 249 -15.79 -22.50 -9.71
N LYS A 250 -16.92 -22.20 -9.06
CA LYS A 250 -18.27 -22.53 -9.54
C LYS A 250 -19.03 -21.31 -10.03
N ASP A 251 -18.47 -20.11 -9.87
CA ASP A 251 -19.12 -18.89 -10.32
C ASP A 251 -18.99 -18.80 -11.85
N PRO A 252 -20.12 -18.78 -12.60
CA PRO A 252 -20.13 -18.78 -14.06
C PRO A 252 -19.55 -17.50 -14.69
N PHE A 253 -19.18 -16.49 -13.88
CA PHE A 253 -18.59 -15.23 -14.34
C PHE A 253 -17.13 -15.01 -13.91
N THR A 254 -16.45 -16.04 -13.39
CA THR A 254 -14.97 -16.06 -13.24
C THR A 254 -14.32 -16.69 -14.46
#